data_AF-A0A1B6F3X6-F1
#
_entry.id   AF-A0A1B6F3X6-F1
#
_cell.length_a   1.000
_cell.length_b   1.000
_cell.length_c   1.000
_cell.angle_alpha   90.00
_cell.angle_beta   90.00
_cell.angle_gamma   90.00
#
_symmetry.space_group_name_H-M   'P 1'
#
loop_
_entity.id
_entity.type
_entity.pdbx_description
1 polymer ?
#
loop_
_entity_poly.entity_id
_entity_poly.type
_entity_poly.pdbx_seq_one_letter_code
_entity_poly.pdbx_strand_id
1 'polypeptide(L)'
;CKDGKMDSPVYTPGKIKVGRRTFCLQNTEDSPDWYNIKGAEEHMALAVLQHWHEFPRIGCTLVPEHIETRPLYNPDKPGIEQGKLEMWVDMFPMDMPLPGPPLDISPRKPKAYELRIIIWNTDEVVLEDDAFFTGEKMSDIYVKGWLKGPEDCQCTDIHYRSLTGEGNFNWRFVYPFE
;
A
#
# COMPACT_ATOMS: atom_id res chain seq x y z
N CYS A 1 -29.56 -15.01 9.83
CA CYS A 1 -30.53 -14.68 10.91
C CYS A 1 -31.93 -14.34 10.39
N LYS A 2 -32.09 -13.33 9.52
CA LYS A 2 -33.40 -12.91 8.98
C LYS A 2 -34.12 -14.06 8.24
N ASP A 3 -33.43 -14.73 7.32
CA ASP A 3 -34.00 -15.87 6.58
C ASP A 3 -34.33 -17.05 7.50
N GLY A 4 -33.58 -17.19 8.59
CA GLY A 4 -33.78 -18.18 9.64
C GLY A 4 -34.86 -17.82 10.67
N LYS A 5 -35.52 -16.66 10.54
CA LYS A 5 -36.51 -16.13 11.49
C LYS A 5 -36.05 -16.16 12.94
N MET A 6 -34.78 -15.80 13.17
CA MET A 6 -34.23 -15.70 14.53
C MET A 6 -34.69 -14.42 15.19
N ASP A 7 -35.07 -14.53 16.47
CA ASP A 7 -35.31 -13.38 17.32
C ASP A 7 -34.00 -12.58 17.52
N SER A 8 -34.15 -11.28 17.72
CA SER A 8 -33.03 -10.40 18.07
C SER A 8 -32.34 -10.88 19.34
N PRO A 9 -31.00 -10.72 19.46
CA PRO A 9 -30.29 -11.03 20.68
C PRO A 9 -30.83 -10.24 21.86
N VAL A 10 -31.04 -10.90 22.99
CA VAL A 10 -31.47 -10.29 24.25
C VAL A 10 -30.27 -10.22 25.19
N TYR A 11 -29.81 -9.00 25.44
CA TYR A 11 -28.70 -8.71 26.34
C TYR A 11 -29.21 -8.54 27.77
N THR A 12 -28.57 -9.24 28.69
CA THR A 12 -28.79 -9.13 30.14
C THR A 12 -27.42 -9.13 30.84
N PRO A 13 -27.30 -8.66 32.09
CA PRO A 13 -26.02 -8.60 32.79
C PRO A 13 -25.26 -9.94 32.74
N GLY A 14 -24.10 -9.95 32.07
CA GLY A 14 -23.22 -11.11 31.88
C GLY A 14 -23.78 -12.26 31.03
N LYS A 15 -24.93 -12.08 30.37
CA LYS A 15 -25.59 -13.13 29.59
C LYS A 15 -26.22 -12.59 28.31
N ILE A 16 -26.02 -13.32 27.22
CA ILE A 16 -26.67 -13.05 25.95
C ILE A 16 -27.49 -14.25 25.52
N LYS A 17 -28.77 -14.01 25.19
CA LYS A 17 -29.68 -15.03 24.68
C LYS A 17 -29.94 -14.79 23.19
N VAL A 18 -29.71 -15.82 22.39
CA VAL A 18 -30.00 -15.82 20.95
C VAL A 18 -30.81 -17.06 20.64
N GLY A 19 -32.06 -16.88 20.21
CA GLY A 19 -33.01 -17.97 20.02
C GLY A 19 -33.17 -18.85 21.27
N ARG A 20 -32.76 -20.12 21.17
CA ARG A 20 -32.84 -21.11 22.26
C ARG A 20 -31.54 -21.28 23.05
N ARG A 21 -30.46 -20.59 22.67
CA ARG A 21 -29.16 -20.67 23.34
C ARG A 21 -28.94 -19.44 24.22
N THR A 22 -28.36 -19.67 25.37
CA THR A 22 -27.93 -18.62 26.30
C THR A 22 -26.45 -18.81 26.57
N PHE A 23 -25.67 -17.75 26.36
CA PHE A 23 -24.24 -17.72 26.64
C PHE A 23 -24.03 -16.92 27.91
N CYS A 24 -23.34 -17.53 28.86
CA CYS A 24 -22.89 -16.87 30.09
C CYS A 24 -21.40 -16.62 29.93
N LEU A 25 -20.97 -15.34 29.89
CA LEU A 25 -19.55 -15.04 29.86
C LEU A 25 -19.01 -15.11 31.28
N GLN A 26 -17.98 -15.92 31.47
CA GLN A 26 -17.20 -15.95 32.70
C GLN A 26 -16.14 -14.86 32.61
N ASN A 27 -15.98 -14.09 33.68
CA ASN A 27 -15.03 -12.99 33.70
C ASN A 27 -13.61 -13.52 33.86
N THR A 28 -12.66 -12.99 33.08
CA THR A 28 -11.22 -13.13 33.34
C THR A 28 -10.68 -12.05 34.29
N GLU A 29 -11.46 -11.00 34.57
CA GLU A 29 -11.08 -9.92 35.47
C GLU A 29 -11.85 -10.03 36.82
N ASP A 30 -11.22 -9.69 37.95
CA ASP A 30 -11.78 -9.89 39.30
C ASP A 30 -12.90 -8.89 39.70
N SER A 31 -13.60 -8.29 38.73
CA SER A 31 -14.64 -7.28 38.99
C SER A 31 -16.06 -7.86 38.83
N PRO A 32 -16.94 -7.75 39.84
CA PRO A 32 -18.32 -8.23 39.76
C PRO A 32 -19.21 -7.45 38.77
N ASP A 33 -18.80 -6.26 38.32
CA ASP A 33 -19.60 -5.37 37.45
C ASP A 33 -18.98 -5.16 36.05
N TRP A 34 -18.17 -6.10 35.58
CA TRP A 34 -17.50 -6.02 34.27
C TRP A 34 -18.45 -5.80 33.08
N TYR A 35 -19.70 -6.24 33.19
CA TYR A 35 -20.73 -6.06 32.17
C TYR A 35 -21.20 -4.60 32.01
N ASN A 36 -20.82 -3.70 32.93
CA ASN A 36 -21.07 -2.26 32.81
C ASN A 36 -19.92 -1.50 32.11
N ILE A 37 -18.83 -2.18 31.76
CA ILE A 37 -17.69 -1.58 31.07
C ILE A 37 -18.09 -1.26 29.62
N LYS A 38 -17.71 -0.08 29.14
CA LYS A 38 -17.88 0.30 27.73
C LYS A 38 -17.17 -0.73 26.84
N GLY A 39 -17.92 -1.40 25.96
CA GLY A 39 -17.39 -2.51 25.14
C GLY A 39 -17.87 -3.90 25.58
N ALA A 40 -18.60 -4.04 26.70
CA ALA A 40 -19.03 -5.35 27.19
C ALA A 40 -20.00 -6.05 26.22
N GLU A 41 -20.88 -5.30 25.55
CA GLU A 41 -21.81 -5.85 24.55
C GLU A 41 -21.08 -6.46 23.36
N GLU A 42 -20.00 -5.82 22.91
CA GLU A 42 -19.14 -6.27 21.82
C GLU A 42 -18.38 -7.55 22.19
N HIS A 43 -17.85 -7.64 23.42
CA HIS A 43 -17.23 -8.88 23.91
C HIS A 43 -18.25 -10.02 24.01
N MET A 44 -19.47 -9.73 24.50
CA MET A 44 -20.55 -10.71 24.54
C MET A 44 -20.98 -11.16 23.14
N ALA A 45 -21.07 -10.22 22.19
CA ALA A 45 -21.37 -10.53 20.79
C ALA A 45 -20.27 -11.41 20.17
N LEU A 46 -19.00 -11.08 20.39
CA LEU A 46 -17.87 -11.86 19.89
C LEU A 46 -17.90 -13.31 20.41
N ALA A 47 -18.18 -13.51 21.70
CA ALA A 47 -18.31 -14.85 22.27
C ALA A 47 -19.42 -15.66 21.58
N VAL A 48 -20.54 -15.04 21.21
CA VAL A 48 -21.60 -15.70 20.43
C VAL A 48 -21.15 -16.02 19.01
N LEU A 49 -20.45 -15.09 18.35
CA LEU A 49 -19.96 -15.29 16.99
C LEU A 49 -18.92 -16.42 16.90
N GLN A 50 -18.02 -16.54 17.88
CA GLN A 50 -17.07 -17.65 17.96
C GLN A 50 -17.76 -19.03 18.06
N HIS A 51 -18.93 -19.08 18.69
CA HIS A 51 -19.73 -20.30 18.86
C HIS A 51 -20.91 -20.37 17.89
N TRP A 52 -20.87 -19.60 16.79
CA TRP A 52 -22.00 -19.52 15.86
C TRP A 52 -22.32 -20.85 15.17
N HIS A 53 -21.32 -21.68 14.96
CA HIS A 53 -21.46 -23.03 14.38
C HIS A 53 -22.34 -23.95 15.22
N GLU A 54 -22.55 -23.64 16.51
CA GLU A 54 -23.35 -24.46 17.41
C GLU A 54 -24.87 -24.26 17.23
N PHE A 55 -25.30 -23.25 16.46
CA PHE A 55 -26.72 -22.98 16.23
C PHE A 55 -27.35 -23.92 15.21
N PRO A 56 -28.41 -24.68 15.56
CA PRO A 56 -29.03 -25.62 14.64
C PRO A 56 -29.60 -24.91 13.40
N ARG A 57 -29.41 -25.53 12.22
CA ARG A 57 -29.97 -25.13 10.91
C ARG A 57 -29.47 -23.83 10.29
N ILE A 58 -28.88 -22.93 11.08
CA ILE A 58 -28.47 -21.58 10.65
C ILE A 58 -27.03 -21.23 11.06
N GLY A 59 -26.43 -22.02 11.95
CA GLY A 59 -25.07 -21.82 12.42
C GLY A 59 -24.06 -22.22 11.34
N CYS A 60 -22.97 -21.47 11.29
CA CYS A 60 -21.82 -21.75 10.46
C CYS A 60 -20.54 -21.41 11.23
N THR A 61 -19.42 -22.02 10.86
CA THR A 61 -18.11 -21.66 11.39
C THR A 61 -17.76 -20.27 10.86
N LEU A 62 -17.81 -19.27 11.74
CA LEU A 62 -17.31 -17.93 11.45
C LEU A 62 -15.81 -17.89 11.70
N VAL A 63 -15.08 -17.14 10.87
CA VAL A 63 -13.63 -16.99 11.04
C VAL A 63 -13.38 -15.99 12.17
N PRO A 64 -12.68 -16.37 13.26
CA PRO A 64 -12.48 -15.50 14.43
C PRO A 64 -11.53 -14.34 14.14
N GLU A 65 -10.54 -14.58 13.27
CA GLU A 65 -9.66 -13.56 12.74
C GLU A 65 -10.35 -12.96 11.51
N HIS A 66 -10.30 -11.65 11.34
CA HIS A 66 -10.88 -10.90 10.22
C HIS A 66 -10.28 -11.25 8.83
N ILE A 67 -9.48 -12.31 8.76
CA ILE A 67 -8.87 -12.88 7.57
C ILE A 67 -9.56 -14.21 7.26
N GLU A 68 -10.39 -14.25 6.23
CA GLU A 68 -10.93 -15.49 5.70
C GLU A 68 -9.90 -16.20 4.81
N THR A 69 -9.50 -17.40 5.18
CA THR A 69 -8.57 -18.23 4.40
C THR A 69 -9.31 -19.36 3.70
N ARG A 70 -9.29 -19.38 2.37
CA ARG A 70 -9.90 -20.43 1.54
C ARG A 70 -8.84 -21.29 0.85
N PRO A 71 -8.87 -22.63 1.01
CA PRO A 71 -7.98 -23.51 0.27
C PRO A 71 -8.33 -23.54 -1.23
N LEU A 72 -7.30 -23.62 -2.06
CA LEU A 72 -7.41 -23.75 -3.51
C LEU A 72 -7.13 -25.20 -3.92
N TYR A 73 -8.00 -25.73 -4.78
CA TYR A 73 -7.91 -27.10 -5.29
C TYR A 73 -7.95 -27.10 -6.82
N ASN A 74 -7.14 -27.95 -7.44
CA ASN A 74 -7.21 -28.27 -8.86
C ASN A 74 -8.22 -29.42 -9.07
N PRO A 75 -9.22 -29.25 -9.95
CA PRO A 75 -10.16 -30.31 -10.32
C PRO A 75 -9.50 -31.63 -10.76
N ASP A 76 -8.33 -31.55 -11.41
CA ASP A 76 -7.59 -32.73 -11.89
C ASP A 76 -6.85 -33.49 -10.77
N LYS A 77 -6.71 -32.87 -9.59
CA LYS A 77 -6.06 -33.45 -8.41
C LYS A 77 -6.94 -33.28 -7.17
N PRO A 78 -8.11 -33.92 -7.14
CA PRO A 78 -9.04 -33.78 -6.03
C PRO A 78 -8.40 -34.26 -4.72
N GLY A 79 -8.65 -33.53 -3.63
CA GLY A 79 -8.21 -33.89 -2.28
C GLY A 79 -6.83 -33.38 -1.86
N ILE A 80 -6.08 -32.71 -2.74
CA ILE A 80 -4.80 -32.07 -2.40
C ILE A 80 -4.92 -30.55 -2.52
N GLU A 81 -4.72 -29.85 -1.42
CA GLU A 81 -4.64 -28.39 -1.40
C GLU A 81 -3.38 -27.90 -2.13
N GLN A 82 -3.51 -26.87 -2.97
CA GLN A 82 -2.43 -26.35 -3.83
C GLN A 82 -2.16 -24.85 -3.65
N GLY A 83 -2.73 -24.27 -2.60
CA GLY A 83 -2.59 -22.87 -2.26
C GLY A 83 -3.73 -22.42 -1.36
N LYS A 84 -3.62 -21.19 -0.88
CA LYS A 84 -4.63 -20.55 -0.04
C LYS A 84 -4.87 -19.14 -0.55
N LEU A 85 -6.14 -18.74 -0.52
CA LEU A 85 -6.54 -17.35 -0.71
C LEU A 85 -6.86 -16.77 0.66
N GLU A 86 -6.14 -15.72 1.07
CA GLU A 86 -6.40 -14.98 2.30
C GLU A 86 -7.11 -13.67 1.95
N MET A 87 -8.24 -13.40 2.60
CA MET A 87 -9.10 -12.27 2.29
C MET A 87 -9.50 -11.54 3.56
N TRP A 88 -9.48 -10.22 3.51
CA TRP A 88 -10.13 -9.39 4.51
C TRP A 88 -11.60 -9.24 4.13
N VAL A 89 -12.51 -9.52 5.07
CA VAL A 89 -13.95 -9.47 4.82
C VAL A 89 -14.59 -8.41 5.70
N ASP A 90 -15.10 -7.36 5.07
CA ASP A 90 -15.93 -6.35 5.72
C ASP A 90 -17.41 -6.67 5.50
N MET A 91 -18.19 -6.67 6.59
CA MET A 91 -19.63 -6.91 6.55
C MET A 91 -20.40 -5.60 6.78
N PHE A 92 -21.19 -5.19 5.79
CA PHE A 92 -21.99 -3.96 5.85
C PHE A 92 -23.48 -4.28 6.07
N PRO A 93 -24.19 -3.50 6.89
CA PRO A 93 -25.65 -3.55 6.97
C PRO A 93 -26.32 -3.32 5.61
N MET A 94 -27.49 -3.91 5.41
CA MET A 94 -28.22 -3.79 4.14
C MET A 94 -29.00 -2.47 3.99
N ASP A 95 -29.14 -1.72 5.08
CA ASP A 95 -29.82 -0.43 5.17
C ASP A 95 -28.87 0.77 5.01
N MET A 96 -27.57 0.53 4.86
CA MET A 96 -26.62 1.56 4.44
C MET A 96 -26.41 1.56 2.92
N PRO A 97 -25.89 2.66 2.35
CA PRO A 97 -25.50 2.68 0.95
C PRO A 97 -24.53 1.52 0.63
N LEU A 98 -24.65 0.98 -0.58
CA LEU A 98 -23.74 -0.06 -1.05
C LEU A 98 -22.27 0.43 -0.97
N PRO A 99 -21.32 -0.49 -0.67
CA PRO A 99 -19.91 -0.18 -0.80
C PRO A 99 -19.61 0.41 -2.18
N GLY A 100 -18.60 1.28 -2.25
CA GLY A 100 -18.14 1.84 -3.50
C GLY A 100 -17.69 0.76 -4.51
N PRO A 101 -17.45 1.15 -5.77
CA PRO A 101 -16.93 0.23 -6.77
C PRO A 101 -15.61 -0.41 -6.28
N PRO A 102 -15.30 -1.66 -6.70
CA PRO A 102 -14.03 -2.30 -6.37
C PRO A 102 -12.85 -1.40 -6.71
N LEU A 103 -11.85 -1.39 -5.83
CA LEU A 103 -10.60 -0.69 -6.10
C LEU A 103 -9.92 -1.33 -7.31
N ASP A 104 -9.64 -0.54 -8.34
CA ASP A 104 -8.84 -0.99 -9.47
C ASP A 104 -7.37 -1.13 -9.03
N ILE A 105 -6.96 -2.37 -8.80
CA ILE A 105 -5.59 -2.76 -8.46
C ILE A 105 -4.77 -3.15 -9.69
N SER A 106 -5.25 -2.85 -10.90
CA SER A 106 -4.49 -3.10 -12.12
C SER A 106 -3.09 -2.47 -12.01
N PRO A 107 -2.04 -3.15 -12.49
CA PRO A 107 -0.69 -2.58 -12.49
C PRO A 107 -0.71 -1.18 -13.11
N ARG A 108 0.01 -0.24 -12.48
CA ARG A 108 0.15 1.11 -13.02
C ARG A 108 0.74 1.00 -14.42
N LYS A 109 0.05 1.56 -15.41
CA LYS A 109 0.59 1.68 -16.77
C LYS A 109 1.78 2.64 -16.73
N PRO A 110 2.95 2.26 -17.28
CA PRO A 110 4.07 3.18 -17.40
C PRO A 110 3.61 4.41 -18.20
N LYS A 111 4.05 5.59 -17.76
CA LYS A 111 3.80 6.84 -18.45
C LYS A 111 5.13 7.30 -19.01
N ALA A 112 5.16 7.60 -20.31
CA ALA A 112 6.33 8.23 -20.90
C ALA A 112 6.54 9.61 -20.26
N TYR A 113 7.78 9.89 -19.86
CA TYR A 113 8.21 11.16 -19.31
C TYR A 113 9.42 11.68 -20.09
N GLU A 114 9.67 12.98 -19.94
CA GLU A 114 10.81 13.65 -20.55
C GLU A 114 11.51 14.50 -19.46
N LEU A 115 12.79 14.22 -19.22
CA LEU A 115 13.64 15.03 -18.35
C LEU A 115 14.36 16.08 -19.19
N ARG A 116 14.15 17.36 -18.89
CA ARG A 116 14.86 18.48 -19.50
C ARG A 116 15.84 19.07 -18.49
N ILE A 117 17.11 19.11 -18.84
CA ILE A 117 18.16 19.77 -18.04
C ILE A 117 18.63 20.98 -18.83
N ILE A 118 18.59 22.16 -18.22
CA ILE A 118 19.05 23.40 -18.84
C ILE A 118 20.38 23.79 -18.19
N ILE A 119 21.43 23.89 -19.00
CA ILE A 119 22.77 24.30 -18.59
C ILE A 119 22.92 25.74 -19.03
N TRP A 120 22.77 26.66 -18.09
CA TRP A 120 22.93 28.08 -18.37
C TRP A 120 24.40 28.46 -18.44
N ASN A 121 25.12 28.21 -17.34
CA ASN A 121 26.52 28.54 -17.19
C ASN A 121 27.20 27.66 -16.14
N THR A 122 28.52 27.70 -16.12
CA THR A 122 29.39 27.24 -15.04
C THR A 122 30.08 28.44 -14.40
N ASP A 123 30.53 28.26 -13.17
CA ASP A 123 31.31 29.25 -12.43
C ASP A 123 32.36 28.51 -11.58
N GLU A 124 33.46 29.19 -11.26
CA GLU A 124 34.58 28.67 -10.46
C GLU A 124 35.18 27.32 -10.93
N VAL A 125 35.15 27.03 -12.24
CA VAL A 125 35.80 25.83 -12.79
C VAL A 125 37.33 25.93 -12.64
N VAL A 126 37.95 24.85 -12.17
CA VAL A 126 39.40 24.78 -11.98
C VAL A 126 40.14 25.02 -13.30
N LEU A 127 41.14 25.91 -13.23
CA LEU A 127 42.00 26.25 -14.36
C LEU A 127 43.20 25.31 -14.40
N GLU A 128 43.17 24.35 -15.32
CA GLU A 128 44.17 23.27 -15.41
C GLU A 128 45.27 23.56 -16.44
N ASP A 129 44.96 24.30 -17.50
CA ASP A 129 45.87 24.55 -18.62
C ASP A 129 46.68 25.83 -18.43
N ASP A 130 47.92 25.85 -18.95
CA ASP A 130 48.76 27.04 -19.05
C ASP A 130 48.78 27.55 -20.50
N ALA A 131 48.43 28.82 -20.70
CA ALA A 131 48.44 29.42 -22.02
C ALA A 131 49.87 29.54 -22.57
N PHE A 132 50.17 28.85 -23.68
CA PHE A 132 51.52 28.73 -24.25
C PHE A 132 52.26 30.06 -24.44
N PHE A 133 51.55 31.15 -24.73
CA PHE A 133 52.14 32.47 -24.96
C PHE A 133 52.24 33.36 -23.72
N THR A 134 51.32 33.24 -22.75
CA THR A 134 51.21 34.17 -21.61
C THR A 134 51.56 33.51 -20.27
N GLY A 135 51.56 32.18 -20.18
CA GLY A 135 51.68 31.43 -18.94
C GLY A 135 50.47 31.58 -18.01
N GLU A 136 49.38 32.20 -18.48
CA GLU A 136 48.16 32.36 -17.70
C GLU A 136 47.38 31.05 -17.62
N LYS A 137 46.85 30.78 -16.44
CA LYS A 137 45.96 29.65 -16.17
C LYS A 137 44.64 29.82 -16.95
N MET A 138 44.21 28.78 -17.65
CA MET A 138 42.93 28.72 -18.36
C MET A 138 42.35 27.30 -18.38
N SER A 139 41.09 27.17 -18.82
CA SER A 139 40.48 25.86 -19.12
C SER A 139 39.50 25.97 -20.30
N ASP A 140 39.44 24.92 -21.12
CA ASP A 140 38.35 24.71 -22.08
C ASP A 140 37.20 23.95 -21.39
N ILE A 141 36.02 24.56 -21.31
CA ILE A 141 34.91 24.04 -20.49
C ILE A 141 33.81 23.46 -21.39
N TYR A 142 33.34 22.26 -21.07
CA TYR A 142 32.12 21.67 -21.64
C TYR A 142 31.46 20.76 -20.60
N VAL A 143 30.15 20.53 -20.75
CA VAL A 143 29.38 19.65 -19.86
C VAL A 143 28.93 18.43 -20.64
N LYS A 144 29.05 17.25 -20.03
CA LYS A 144 28.60 15.96 -20.56
C LYS A 144 27.68 15.29 -19.55
N GLY A 145 26.57 14.72 -20.01
CA GLY A 145 25.60 14.04 -19.15
C GLY A 145 24.93 12.86 -19.86
N TRP A 146 24.40 11.93 -19.07
CA TRP A 146 23.65 10.75 -19.53
C TRP A 146 22.67 10.31 -18.44
N LEU A 147 21.60 9.58 -18.80
CA LEU A 147 20.59 9.12 -17.84
C LEU A 147 20.62 7.59 -17.69
N LYS A 148 20.54 6.85 -18.80
CA LYS A 148 20.56 5.38 -18.81
C LYS A 148 21.96 4.80 -18.98
N GLY A 149 22.84 5.49 -19.70
CA GLY A 149 24.20 5.01 -19.96
C GLY A 149 24.89 5.75 -21.10
N PRO A 150 26.07 5.30 -21.55
CA PRO A 150 26.84 5.99 -22.59
C PRO A 150 26.07 6.24 -23.89
N GLU A 151 25.08 5.39 -24.19
CA GLU A 151 24.25 5.46 -25.40
C GLU A 151 23.34 6.70 -25.48
N ASP A 152 22.93 7.25 -24.33
CA ASP A 152 22.09 8.46 -24.26
C ASP A 152 22.90 9.72 -23.94
N CYS A 153 24.21 9.63 -24.03
CA CYS A 153 25.09 10.73 -23.68
C CYS A 153 24.89 11.97 -24.56
N GLN A 154 24.79 13.13 -23.91
CA GLN A 154 24.74 14.45 -24.55
C GLN A 154 25.89 15.31 -24.03
N CYS A 155 26.35 16.25 -24.86
CA CYS A 155 27.33 17.25 -24.46
C CYS A 155 26.94 18.64 -24.97
N THR A 156 27.43 19.66 -24.29
CA THR A 156 27.38 21.04 -24.77
C THR A 156 28.43 21.27 -25.86
N ASP A 157 28.42 22.46 -26.44
CA ASP A 157 29.61 23.03 -27.09
C ASP A 157 30.73 23.31 -26.07
N ILE A 158 31.89 23.72 -26.57
CA ILE A 158 33.08 24.01 -25.77
C ILE A 158 33.21 25.52 -25.62
N HIS A 159 33.28 26.00 -24.38
CA HIS A 159 33.69 27.34 -24.03
C HIS A 159 35.22 27.39 -23.93
N TYR A 160 35.87 27.90 -24.97
CA TYR A 160 37.32 27.90 -25.07
C TYR A 160 37.97 28.99 -24.20
N ARG A 161 39.12 28.66 -23.60
CA ARG A 161 40.01 29.61 -22.92
C ARG A 161 39.29 30.43 -21.84
N SER A 162 38.57 29.77 -20.94
CA SER A 162 38.07 30.43 -19.74
C SER A 162 39.23 30.80 -18.82
N LEU A 163 39.37 32.09 -18.50
CA LEU A 163 40.38 32.62 -17.57
C LEU A 163 39.86 32.76 -16.14
N THR A 164 38.54 32.70 -15.98
CA THR A 164 37.85 32.92 -14.70
C THR A 164 37.21 31.65 -14.15
N GLY A 165 37.13 30.58 -14.96
CA GLY A 165 36.35 29.39 -14.63
C GLY A 165 34.87 29.51 -15.00
N GLU A 166 34.45 30.64 -15.59
CA GLU A 166 33.11 30.85 -16.11
C GLU A 166 32.97 30.26 -17.52
N GLY A 167 31.82 29.65 -17.81
CA GLY A 167 31.46 29.16 -19.14
C GLY A 167 29.97 29.34 -19.37
N ASN A 168 29.57 29.85 -20.54
CA ASN A 168 28.16 30.15 -20.86
C ASN A 168 27.70 29.28 -22.03
N PHE A 169 26.60 28.54 -21.84
CA PHE A 169 26.15 27.51 -22.78
C PHE A 169 24.71 27.72 -23.27
N ASN A 170 23.80 28.16 -22.39
CA ASN A 170 22.35 28.19 -22.67
C ASN A 170 21.87 26.94 -23.43
N TRP A 171 22.25 25.77 -22.90
CA TRP A 171 22.09 24.47 -23.55
C TRP A 171 20.98 23.67 -22.90
N ARG A 172 20.35 22.75 -23.63
CA ARG A 172 19.30 21.89 -23.09
C ARG A 172 19.53 20.43 -23.43
N PHE A 173 19.75 19.61 -22.42
CA PHE A 173 19.65 18.15 -22.56
C PHE A 173 18.20 17.71 -22.44
N VAL A 174 17.81 16.77 -23.28
CA VAL A 174 16.45 16.21 -23.31
C VAL A 174 16.56 14.69 -23.29
N TYR A 175 16.05 14.07 -22.23
CA TYR A 175 16.07 12.61 -22.04
C TYR A 175 14.64 12.06 -21.98
N PRO A 176 14.17 11.35 -23.02
CA PRO A 176 12.92 10.60 -22.96
C PRO A 176 13.12 9.29 -22.17
N PHE A 177 12.16 8.95 -21.30
CA PHE A 177 12.15 7.67 -20.58
C PHE A 177 10.73 7.13 -20.37
N GLU A 178 10.66 5.81 -20.24
CA GLU A 178 9.42 5.02 -20.09
C GLU A 178 9.30 4.42 -18.69
#